data_AF-A0A3M2LN14-F1
#
_entry.id   AF-A0A3M2LN14-F1
#
_cell.length_a   1.000
_cell.length_b   1.000
_cell.length_c   1.000
_cell.angle_alpha   90.00
_cell.angle_beta   90.00
_cell.angle_gamma   90.00
#
_symmetry.space_group_name_H-M   'P 1'
#
loop_
_entity.id
_entity.type
_entity.pdbx_description
1 polymer ?
#
loop_
_entity_poly.entity_id
_entity_poly.type
_entity_poly.pdbx_seq_one_letter_code
_entity_poly.pdbx_strand_id
1 'polypeptide(L)'
;MHVDLASYADLAIVLVNSRHRTGADDLRRLDGPRRLDGLRDLDGLRDLLAGRPHLGGGTLRPRDLDAMRELRDQLHAVFTASAAGDHEQAAERLNELLIQHPVHPQLSAHDGLDWHLHVNEGGAVPDVYAARAAMGLAVRVAEHGIDRLRVCRTDGCGRVFLDTTKDRSRHHCPDHAADEDNVGDPGDPGDPGDAEGRAPDAPADGPPVSADATDGPRVSADAPNGRAGPRA
;
A
#
# COMPACT_ATOMS: atom_id res chain seq x y z
N MET A 1 -11.56 -15.08 -2.22
CA MET A 1 -10.31 -14.31 -2.29
C MET A 1 -9.68 -14.64 -3.64
N HIS A 2 -9.77 -13.77 -4.63
CA HIS A 2 -9.18 -14.04 -5.95
C HIS A 2 -7.64 -13.94 -5.82
N VAL A 3 -6.89 -14.97 -6.21
CA VAL A 3 -5.42 -14.85 -6.28
C VAL A 3 -5.10 -14.05 -7.52
N ASP A 4 -4.83 -12.76 -7.29
CA ASP A 4 -4.42 -11.80 -8.30
C ASP A 4 -2.89 -11.74 -8.36
N LEU A 5 -2.29 -11.94 -9.53
CA LEU A 5 -0.83 -11.81 -9.71
C LEU A 5 -0.33 -10.43 -9.25
N ALA A 6 -1.14 -9.38 -9.43
CA ALA A 6 -0.80 -8.03 -9.01
C ALA A 6 -0.76 -7.87 -7.48
N SER A 7 -1.33 -8.80 -6.72
CA SER A 7 -1.21 -8.86 -5.25
C SER A 7 0.20 -9.24 -4.79
N TYR A 8 0.98 -9.94 -5.63
CA TYR A 8 2.36 -10.27 -5.29
C TYR A 8 3.30 -9.05 -5.31
N ALA A 9 2.88 -7.91 -5.88
CA ALA A 9 3.64 -6.67 -5.83
C ALA A 9 3.90 -6.21 -4.37
N ASP A 10 2.98 -6.52 -3.45
CA ASP A 10 3.14 -6.20 -2.03
C ASP A 10 4.34 -6.93 -1.41
N LEU A 11 4.75 -8.08 -1.95
CA LEU A 11 5.96 -8.78 -1.50
C LEU A 11 7.20 -7.91 -1.72
N ALA A 12 7.32 -7.28 -2.90
CA ALA A 12 8.44 -6.40 -3.18
C ALA A 12 8.47 -5.20 -2.23
N ILE A 13 7.32 -4.55 -2.02
CA ILE A 13 7.19 -3.40 -1.12
C ILE A 13 7.53 -3.79 0.31
N VAL A 14 6.99 -4.90 0.80
CA VAL A 14 7.24 -5.41 2.16
C VAL A 14 8.71 -5.78 2.35
N LEU A 15 9.33 -6.44 1.38
CA LEU A 15 10.74 -6.81 1.46
C LEU A 15 11.63 -5.56 1.48
N VAL A 16 11.45 -4.62 0.56
CA VAL A 16 12.23 -3.37 0.53
C VAL A 16 12.06 -2.57 1.83
N ASN A 17 10.83 -2.44 2.31
CA ASN A 17 10.53 -1.69 3.54
C ASN A 17 10.95 -2.40 4.83
N SER A 18 11.38 -3.66 4.77
CA SER A 18 11.95 -4.36 5.94
C SER A 18 13.21 -3.68 6.49
N ARG A 19 13.89 -2.82 5.70
CA ARG A 19 15.02 -1.98 6.16
C ARG A 19 14.65 -1.00 7.27
N HIS A 20 13.35 -0.69 7.40
CA HIS A 20 12.84 0.37 8.24
C HIS A 20 11.79 -0.13 9.23
N ARG A 21 12.01 -1.30 9.85
CA ARG A 21 11.05 -1.88 10.78
C ARG A 21 10.99 -1.00 12.04
N THR A 22 9.81 -0.50 12.34
CA THR A 22 9.50 0.11 13.63
C THR A 22 9.50 -1.00 14.67
N GLY A 23 10.37 -0.96 15.68
CA GLY A 23 10.30 -1.89 16.79
C GLY A 23 8.95 -1.77 17.51
N ALA A 24 8.36 -2.89 17.95
CA ALA A 24 7.16 -2.85 18.79
C ALA A 24 7.40 -2.06 20.10
N ASP A 25 8.63 -2.08 20.61
CA ASP A 25 9.08 -1.32 21.78
C ASP A 25 9.39 0.17 21.48
N ASP A 26 9.57 0.51 20.20
CA ASP A 26 10.01 1.85 19.77
C ASP A 26 8.87 2.86 19.70
N LEU A 27 7.61 2.41 19.60
CA LEU A 27 6.41 3.26 19.67
C LEU A 27 6.23 3.93 21.04
N ARG A 28 6.94 3.49 22.08
CA ARG A 28 6.83 3.99 23.46
C ARG A 28 7.98 4.90 23.88
N ARG A 29 8.89 5.27 22.96
CA ARG A 29 10.14 5.96 23.30
C ARG A 29 10.07 7.47 23.09
N LEU A 30 10.68 8.23 24.01
CA LEU A 30 10.74 9.70 23.98
C LEU A 30 11.58 10.24 22.80
N ASP A 31 12.58 9.48 22.34
CA ASP A 31 13.46 9.87 21.21
C ASP A 31 12.92 9.46 19.83
N GLY A 32 11.65 9.01 19.78
CA GLY A 32 11.02 8.48 18.57
C GLY A 32 11.46 7.05 18.24
N PRO A 33 10.77 6.39 17.30
CA PRO A 33 11.04 5.00 16.99
C PRO A 33 12.36 4.83 16.26
N ARG A 34 13.24 3.94 16.75
CA ARG A 34 14.42 3.53 15.98
C ARG A 34 13.99 2.66 14.80
N ARG A 35 14.43 3.03 13.60
CA ARG A 35 14.30 2.19 12.41
C ARG A 35 15.36 1.09 12.49
N LEU A 36 14.93 -0.14 12.75
CA LEU A 36 15.81 -1.32 12.78
C LEU A 36 15.68 -2.11 11.48
N ASP A 37 16.78 -2.70 11.03
CA ASP A 37 16.75 -3.65 9.92
C ASP A 37 16.02 -4.94 10.36
N GLY A 38 14.86 -5.18 9.74
CA GLY A 38 14.02 -6.35 9.98
C GLY A 38 14.60 -7.67 9.46
N LEU A 39 15.63 -7.64 8.62
CA LEU A 39 16.35 -8.82 8.14
C LEU A 39 17.77 -8.88 8.75
N ARG A 40 17.92 -8.59 10.04
CA ARG A 40 19.22 -8.69 10.74
C ARG A 40 19.65 -10.13 11.06
N ASP A 41 18.69 -11.04 11.22
CA ASP A 41 18.87 -12.42 11.63
C ASP A 41 17.77 -13.34 11.05
N LEU A 42 17.85 -14.65 11.32
CA LEU A 42 16.86 -15.63 10.84
C LEU A 42 15.49 -15.47 11.49
N ASP A 43 15.41 -14.90 12.69
CA ASP A 43 14.12 -14.62 13.34
C ASP A 43 13.39 -13.49 12.62
N GLY A 44 14.11 -12.44 12.20
CA GLY A 44 13.58 -11.40 11.33
C GLY A 44 13.07 -11.93 9.99
N LEU A 45 13.77 -12.90 9.38
CA LEU A 45 13.27 -13.57 8.18
C LEU A 45 12.03 -14.43 8.46
N ARG A 46 11.99 -15.17 9.58
CA ARG A 46 10.78 -15.92 9.99
C ARG A 46 9.59 -14.99 10.18
N ASP A 47 9.79 -13.87 10.85
CA ASP A 47 8.77 -12.86 11.07
C ASP A 47 8.22 -12.29 9.75
N LEU A 48 9.11 -12.00 8.78
CA LEU A 48 8.71 -11.53 7.44
C LEU A 48 7.77 -12.54 6.75
N LEU A 49 8.00 -13.83 6.98
CA LEU A 49 7.29 -14.93 6.33
C LEU A 49 6.08 -15.44 7.12
N ALA A 50 5.93 -15.10 8.41
CA ALA A 50 4.93 -15.67 9.30
C ALA A 50 3.47 -15.51 8.80
N GLY A 51 3.16 -14.42 8.08
CA GLY A 51 1.84 -14.19 7.47
C GLY A 51 1.67 -14.80 6.07
N ARG A 52 2.65 -15.57 5.57
CA ARG A 52 2.73 -16.02 4.18
C ARG A 52 3.15 -17.50 4.10
N PRO A 53 2.33 -18.42 4.64
CA PRO A 53 2.68 -19.84 4.71
C PRO A 53 2.96 -20.47 3.34
N HIS A 54 2.33 -19.96 2.28
CA HIS A 54 2.55 -20.38 0.88
C HIS A 54 3.92 -19.99 0.30
N LEU A 55 4.73 -19.19 1.00
CA LEU A 55 6.14 -18.92 0.68
C LEU A 55 7.09 -19.80 1.48
N GLY A 56 6.58 -20.51 2.49
CA GLY A 56 7.34 -21.30 3.45
C GLY A 56 7.04 -22.79 3.34
N GLY A 57 7.95 -23.61 3.87
CA GLY A 57 7.78 -25.07 3.88
C GLY A 57 9.07 -25.83 4.22
N GLY A 58 10.23 -25.18 4.04
CA GLY A 58 11.53 -25.73 4.40
C GLY A 58 12.18 -25.02 5.60
N THR A 59 13.23 -25.64 6.15
CA THR A 59 14.09 -25.05 7.18
C THR A 59 14.88 -23.88 6.61
N LEU A 60 14.67 -22.68 7.17
CA LEU A 60 15.43 -21.47 6.83
C LEU A 60 16.88 -21.58 7.29
N ARG A 61 17.81 -21.17 6.41
CA ARG A 61 19.26 -21.19 6.65
C ARG A 61 19.85 -19.80 6.44
N PRO A 62 21.06 -19.52 6.97
CA PRO A 62 21.75 -18.23 6.78
C PRO A 62 21.85 -17.79 5.32
N ARG A 63 22.12 -18.73 4.40
CA ARG A 63 22.15 -18.44 2.95
C ARG A 63 20.83 -17.89 2.40
N ASP A 64 19.70 -18.30 2.98
CA ASP A 64 18.39 -17.86 2.55
C ASP A 64 18.17 -16.40 3.01
N LEU A 65 18.70 -16.03 4.19
CA LEU A 65 18.72 -14.64 4.66
C LEU A 65 19.58 -13.74 3.78
N ASP A 66 20.77 -14.20 3.40
CA ASP A 66 21.67 -13.43 2.53
C ASP A 66 21.05 -13.21 1.14
N ALA A 67 20.45 -14.24 0.54
CA ALA A 67 19.72 -14.12 -0.72
C ALA A 67 18.52 -13.16 -0.62
N MET A 68 17.78 -13.17 0.50
CA MET A 68 16.67 -12.24 0.71
C MET A 68 17.13 -10.78 0.87
N ARG A 69 18.30 -10.55 1.48
CA ARG A 69 18.91 -9.21 1.56
C ARG A 69 19.38 -8.74 0.20
N GLU A 70 19.99 -9.61 -0.59
CA GLU A 70 20.39 -9.28 -1.95
C GLU A 70 19.18 -8.93 -2.82
N LEU A 71 18.13 -9.76 -2.80
CA LEU A 71 16.87 -9.49 -3.50
C LEU A 71 16.25 -8.16 -3.07
N ARG A 72 16.28 -7.85 -1.77
CA ARG A 72 15.81 -6.58 -1.22
C ARG A 72 16.53 -5.38 -1.84
N ASP A 73 17.84 -5.49 -2.02
CA ASP A 73 18.68 -4.43 -2.55
C ASP A 73 18.44 -4.25 -4.05
N GLN A 74 18.29 -5.34 -4.80
CA GLN A 74 17.95 -5.33 -6.21
C GLN A 74 16.57 -4.71 -6.46
N LEU A 75 15.55 -5.11 -5.68
CA LEU A 75 14.21 -4.52 -5.75
C LEU A 75 14.24 -3.04 -5.39
N HIS A 76 14.98 -2.64 -4.35
CA HIS A 76 15.11 -1.23 -3.99
C HIS A 76 15.70 -0.40 -5.13
N ALA A 77 16.66 -0.95 -5.88
CA ALA A 77 17.23 -0.28 -7.05
C ALA A 77 16.20 -0.04 -8.17
N VAL A 78 15.22 -0.94 -8.35
CA VAL A 78 14.10 -0.74 -9.29
C VAL A 78 13.28 0.51 -8.90
N PHE A 79 12.88 0.60 -7.63
CA PHE A 79 12.11 1.74 -7.12
C PHE A 79 12.89 3.06 -7.20
N THR A 80 14.18 3.04 -6.84
CA THR A 80 15.01 4.24 -6.85
C THR A 80 15.26 4.74 -8.27
N ALA A 81 15.50 3.85 -9.24
CA ALA A 81 15.62 4.23 -10.64
C ALA A 81 14.33 4.89 -11.16
N SER A 82 13.17 4.28 -10.89
CA SER A 82 11.88 4.86 -11.27
C SER A 82 11.63 6.21 -10.60
N ALA A 83 11.89 6.32 -9.29
CA ALA A 83 11.72 7.58 -8.56
C ALA A 83 12.64 8.71 -9.05
N ALA A 84 13.81 8.37 -9.62
CA ALA A 84 14.73 9.31 -10.25
C ALA A 84 14.33 9.70 -11.69
N GLY A 85 13.27 9.10 -12.24
CA GLY A 85 12.82 9.31 -13.63
C GLY A 85 13.56 8.45 -14.66
N ASP A 86 14.45 7.55 -14.23
CA ASP A 86 15.15 6.61 -15.11
C ASP A 86 14.33 5.32 -15.28
N HIS A 87 13.25 5.47 -16.05
CA HIS A 87 12.27 4.42 -16.28
C HIS A 87 12.84 3.25 -17.10
N GLU A 88 13.78 3.51 -18.00
CA GLU A 88 14.43 2.46 -18.80
C GLU A 88 15.30 1.58 -17.90
N GLN A 89 16.12 2.19 -17.04
CA GLN A 89 16.94 1.44 -16.09
C GLN A 89 16.08 0.66 -15.08
N ALA A 90 14.97 1.22 -14.62
CA ALA A 90 14.04 0.52 -13.74
C ALA A 90 13.43 -0.72 -14.41
N ALA A 91 13.04 -0.61 -15.69
CA ALA A 91 12.49 -1.72 -16.46
C ALA A 91 13.55 -2.80 -16.72
N GLU A 92 14.79 -2.41 -17.05
CA GLU A 92 15.91 -3.34 -17.23
C GLU A 92 16.14 -4.18 -15.96
N ARG A 93 16.25 -3.53 -14.80
CA ARG A 93 16.45 -4.22 -13.50
C ARG A 93 15.30 -5.16 -13.15
N LEU A 94 14.06 -4.76 -13.43
CA LEU A 94 12.91 -5.62 -13.21
C LEU A 94 12.94 -6.84 -14.15
N ASN A 95 13.34 -6.66 -15.41
CA ASN A 95 13.51 -7.75 -16.36
C ASN A 95 14.65 -8.70 -15.95
N GLU A 96 15.76 -8.20 -15.43
CA GLU A 96 16.84 -9.02 -14.87
C GLU A 96 16.30 -9.96 -13.78
N LEU A 97 15.51 -9.44 -12.84
CA LEU A 97 14.87 -10.25 -11.79
C LEU A 97 13.93 -11.32 -12.37
N LEU A 98 13.13 -10.98 -13.38
CA LEU A 98 12.23 -11.94 -14.05
C LEU A 98 12.99 -13.04 -14.79
N ILE A 99 14.14 -12.71 -15.39
CA ILE A 99 15.01 -13.66 -16.09
C ILE A 99 15.73 -14.58 -15.11
N GLN A 100 16.25 -14.02 -14.02
CA GLN A 100 16.96 -14.77 -12.98
C GLN A 100 16.03 -15.70 -12.19
N HIS A 101 14.78 -15.29 -11.98
CA HIS A 101 13.79 -16.02 -11.20
C HIS A 101 12.55 -16.33 -12.05
N PRO A 102 12.65 -17.29 -12.99
CA PRO A 102 11.56 -17.62 -13.88
C PRO A 102 10.33 -18.11 -13.12
N VAL A 103 9.16 -17.72 -13.62
CA VAL A 103 7.87 -18.17 -13.11
C VAL A 103 7.41 -19.46 -13.79
N HIS A 104 6.81 -20.35 -13.01
CA HIS A 104 6.14 -21.57 -13.41
C HIS A 104 4.69 -21.47 -12.95
N PRO A 105 3.80 -20.94 -13.81
CA PRO A 105 2.40 -20.77 -13.47
C PRO A 105 1.68 -22.12 -13.42
N GLN A 106 0.86 -22.32 -12.40
CA GLN A 106 0.05 -23.53 -12.21
C GLN A 106 -1.40 -23.14 -11.94
N LEU A 107 -2.33 -23.74 -12.68
CA LEU A 107 -3.76 -23.52 -12.46
C LEU A 107 -4.25 -24.45 -11.33
N SER A 108 -4.87 -23.88 -10.29
CA SER A 108 -5.35 -24.58 -9.10
C SER A 108 -6.81 -24.20 -8.80
N ALA A 109 -7.52 -25.07 -8.09
CA ALA A 109 -8.88 -24.85 -7.60
C ALA A 109 -9.02 -25.39 -6.15
N HIS A 110 -8.06 -25.06 -5.29
CA HIS A 110 -8.05 -25.43 -3.87
C HIS A 110 -8.31 -24.22 -2.93
N ASP A 111 -8.15 -24.41 -1.62
CA ASP A 111 -8.27 -23.36 -0.60
C ASP A 111 -9.63 -22.66 -0.52
N GLY A 112 -10.69 -23.36 -0.95
CA GLY A 112 -12.04 -22.82 -1.00
C GLY A 112 -12.23 -21.74 -2.07
N LEU A 113 -11.32 -21.66 -3.04
CA LEU A 113 -11.34 -20.73 -4.17
C LEU A 113 -11.61 -21.49 -5.47
N ASP A 114 -12.31 -20.83 -6.38
CA ASP A 114 -12.45 -21.29 -7.77
C ASP A 114 -11.10 -21.16 -8.51
N TRP A 115 -11.04 -21.57 -9.78
CA TRP A 115 -9.82 -21.57 -10.59
C TRP A 115 -8.97 -20.30 -10.46
N HIS A 116 -7.71 -20.48 -10.05
CA HIS A 116 -6.75 -19.40 -9.86
C HIS A 116 -5.31 -19.85 -10.14
N LEU A 117 -4.41 -18.89 -10.36
CA LEU A 117 -3.03 -19.16 -10.73
C LEU A 117 -2.10 -19.11 -9.53
N HIS A 118 -1.37 -20.20 -9.28
CA HIS A 118 -0.18 -20.20 -8.44
C HIS A 118 1.05 -19.92 -9.26
N VAL A 119 2.05 -19.32 -8.63
CA VAL A 119 3.37 -19.10 -9.22
C VAL A 119 4.39 -19.79 -8.33
N ASN A 120 5.20 -20.68 -8.90
CA ASN A 120 6.32 -21.35 -8.23
C ASN A 120 5.89 -22.02 -6.91
N GLU A 121 5.08 -23.07 -7.01
CA GLU A 121 4.82 -23.95 -5.86
C GLU A 121 6.07 -24.80 -5.55
N GLY A 122 6.59 -24.68 -4.34
CA GLY A 122 7.81 -25.37 -3.91
C GLY A 122 9.11 -24.74 -4.40
N GLY A 123 10.22 -25.13 -3.78
CA GLY A 123 11.55 -24.55 -4.03
C GLY A 123 12.15 -23.88 -2.80
N ALA A 124 13.32 -23.22 -2.98
CA ALA A 124 13.90 -22.43 -1.91
C ALA A 124 13.09 -21.14 -1.73
N VAL A 125 12.91 -20.73 -0.46
CA VAL A 125 12.13 -19.53 -0.11
C VAL A 125 12.54 -18.29 -0.91
N PRO A 126 13.85 -17.97 -1.06
CA PRO A 126 14.25 -16.78 -1.82
C PRO A 126 13.82 -16.82 -3.28
N ASP A 127 13.90 -17.98 -3.95
CA ASP A 127 13.55 -18.11 -5.37
C ASP A 127 12.05 -17.91 -5.60
N VAL A 128 11.23 -18.53 -4.76
CA VAL A 128 9.77 -18.39 -4.80
C VAL A 128 9.37 -16.94 -4.49
N TYR A 129 10.01 -16.32 -3.49
CA TYR A 129 9.75 -14.93 -3.13
C TYR A 129 10.12 -13.98 -4.27
N ALA A 130 11.31 -14.13 -4.85
CA ALA A 130 11.82 -13.30 -5.94
C ALA A 130 10.90 -13.37 -7.16
N ALA A 131 10.57 -14.58 -7.62
CA ALA A 131 9.73 -14.78 -8.79
C ALA A 131 8.34 -14.15 -8.62
N ARG A 132 7.70 -14.34 -7.45
CA ARG A 132 6.40 -13.74 -7.16
C ARG A 132 6.49 -12.21 -7.05
N ALA A 133 7.46 -11.68 -6.31
CA ALA A 133 7.65 -10.25 -6.14
C ALA A 133 7.92 -9.54 -7.48
N ALA A 134 8.82 -10.09 -8.31
CA ALA A 134 9.15 -9.56 -9.63
C ALA A 134 7.94 -9.62 -10.57
N MET A 135 7.24 -10.76 -10.62
CA MET A 135 6.03 -10.90 -11.45
C MET A 135 4.93 -9.93 -11.03
N GLY A 136 4.67 -9.82 -9.73
CA GLY A 136 3.66 -8.89 -9.22
C GLY A 136 3.96 -7.43 -9.55
N LEU A 137 5.23 -7.02 -9.41
CA LEU A 137 5.65 -5.69 -9.86
C LEU A 137 5.48 -5.51 -11.36
N ALA A 138 5.86 -6.49 -12.18
CA ALA A 138 5.74 -6.41 -13.63
C ALA A 138 4.28 -6.23 -14.07
N VAL A 139 3.34 -6.96 -13.45
CA VAL A 139 1.91 -6.79 -13.70
C VAL A 139 1.45 -5.38 -13.33
N ARG A 140 1.82 -4.86 -12.14
CA ARG A 140 1.46 -3.50 -11.73
C ARG A 140 2.04 -2.43 -12.65
N VAL A 141 3.27 -2.61 -13.10
CA VAL A 141 3.93 -1.71 -14.06
C VAL A 141 3.20 -1.73 -15.39
N ALA A 142 2.80 -2.90 -15.89
CA ALA A 142 2.03 -3.02 -17.13
C ALA A 142 0.64 -2.37 -17.03
N GLU A 143 -0.01 -2.46 -15.87
CA GLU A 143 -1.35 -1.88 -15.62
C GLU A 143 -1.35 -0.37 -15.42
N HIS A 144 -0.32 0.16 -14.74
CA HIS A 144 -0.38 1.54 -14.21
C HIS A 144 0.78 2.44 -14.63
N GLY A 145 1.82 1.88 -15.24
CA GLY A 145 3.06 2.58 -15.58
C GLY A 145 4.15 2.43 -14.52
N ILE A 146 5.40 2.44 -14.97
CA ILE A 146 6.58 2.25 -14.09
C ILE A 146 6.82 3.44 -13.16
N ASP A 147 6.35 4.63 -13.57
CA ASP A 147 6.42 5.88 -12.81
C ASP A 147 5.57 5.86 -11.52
N ARG A 148 4.77 4.80 -11.31
CA ARG A 148 4.04 4.56 -10.07
C ARG A 148 4.91 3.97 -8.96
N LEU A 149 6.08 3.43 -9.28
CA LEU A 149 7.04 2.95 -8.29
C LEU A 149 7.76 4.16 -7.67
N ARG A 150 7.52 4.43 -6.39
CA ARG A 150 8.00 5.64 -5.72
C ARG A 150 8.84 5.33 -4.49
N VAL A 151 9.69 6.30 -4.13
CA VAL A 151 10.38 6.39 -2.84
C VAL A 151 9.79 7.58 -2.06
N CYS A 152 9.61 7.41 -0.76
CA CYS A 152 9.08 8.44 0.13
C CYS A 152 9.99 9.67 0.16
N ARG A 153 9.39 10.85 -0.03
CA ARG A 153 10.13 12.13 -0.05
C ARG A 153 10.51 12.68 1.33
N THR A 154 10.02 12.07 2.41
CA THR A 154 10.40 12.48 3.77
C THR A 154 11.88 12.19 3.99
N ASP A 155 12.60 13.21 4.49
CA ASP A 155 14.04 13.12 4.68
C ASP A 155 14.43 11.93 5.58
N GLY A 156 15.43 11.17 5.16
CA GLY A 156 15.88 9.96 5.86
C GLY A 156 14.88 8.81 5.95
N CYS A 157 13.76 8.82 5.21
CA CYS A 157 12.77 7.73 5.24
C CYS A 157 13.18 6.53 4.38
N GLY A 158 13.41 6.73 3.08
CA GLY A 158 13.85 5.68 2.15
C GLY A 158 12.84 4.57 1.82
N ARG A 159 11.65 4.57 2.43
CA ARG A 159 10.59 3.58 2.17
C ARG A 159 10.04 3.72 0.75
N VAL A 160 9.69 2.58 0.16
CA VAL A 160 9.08 2.51 -1.18
C VAL A 160 7.58 2.26 -1.11
N PHE A 161 6.85 2.67 -2.13
CA PHE A 161 5.42 2.43 -2.27
C PHE A 161 4.99 2.45 -3.74
N LEU A 162 3.80 1.91 -4.01
CA LEU A 162 3.11 2.07 -5.28
C LEU A 162 2.11 3.22 -5.18
N ASP A 163 2.19 4.18 -6.10
CA ASP A 163 1.23 5.28 -6.17
C ASP A 163 -0.05 4.84 -6.89
N THR A 164 -1.08 4.51 -6.10
CA THR A 164 -2.41 4.11 -6.56
C THR A 164 -3.37 5.28 -6.76
N THR A 165 -2.93 6.53 -6.58
CA THR A 165 -3.80 7.71 -6.79
C THR A 165 -4.12 7.88 -8.27
N LYS A 166 -5.28 8.48 -8.58
CA LYS A 166 -5.65 8.74 -9.97
C LYS A 166 -4.61 9.64 -10.67
N ASP A 167 -4.19 10.71 -10.00
CA ASP A 167 -3.43 11.82 -10.57
C ASP A 167 -1.92 11.76 -10.29
N ARG A 168 -1.39 10.62 -9.83
CA ARG A 168 0.04 10.43 -9.51
C ARG A 168 0.57 11.39 -8.44
N SER A 169 -0.30 11.76 -7.50
CA SER A 169 -0.05 12.82 -6.54
C SER A 169 0.60 12.34 -5.24
N ARG A 170 0.77 11.01 -5.06
CA ARG A 170 1.30 10.50 -3.80
C ARG A 170 2.82 10.64 -3.76
N HIS A 171 3.30 11.34 -2.74
CA HIS A 171 4.72 11.62 -2.53
C HIS A 171 5.30 11.00 -1.25
N HIS A 172 4.42 10.59 -0.32
CA HIS A 172 4.80 10.04 0.98
C HIS A 172 4.25 8.61 1.16
N CYS A 173 5.01 7.78 1.88
CA CYS A 173 4.56 6.43 2.23
C CYS A 173 3.35 6.49 3.18
N PRO A 174 2.57 5.39 3.32
CA PRO A 174 1.39 5.36 4.19
C PRO A 174 1.61 5.90 5.60
N ASP A 175 2.73 5.55 6.25
CA ASP A 175 3.04 6.01 7.60
C ASP A 175 3.11 7.54 7.70
N HIS A 176 3.87 8.20 6.81
CA HIS A 176 4.02 9.67 6.83
C HIS A 176 2.78 10.40 6.30
N ALA A 177 2.04 9.81 5.36
CA ALA A 177 0.79 10.42 4.88
C ALA A 177 -0.24 10.53 6.01
N ALA A 178 -0.34 9.52 6.88
CA ALA A 178 -1.23 9.55 8.03
C ALA A 178 -0.80 10.56 9.11
N ASP A 179 0.50 10.80 9.26
CA ASP A 179 1.01 11.82 10.17
C ASP A 179 0.64 13.23 9.70
N GLU A 180 0.68 13.51 8.39
CA GLU A 180 0.25 14.81 7.82
C GLU A 180 -1.24 15.08 8.05
N ASP A 181 -2.10 14.05 7.90
CA ASP A 181 -3.54 14.16 8.17
C ASP A 181 -3.85 14.37 9.67
N ASN A 182 -2.91 14.02 10.57
CA ASN A 182 -3.08 14.09 12.02
C ASN A 182 -2.34 15.28 12.66
N VAL A 183 -1.61 16.08 11.87
CA VAL A 183 -1.20 17.43 12.26
C VAL A 183 -2.44 18.30 12.26
N GLY A 184 -3.18 18.22 13.37
CA GLY A 184 -4.24 19.18 13.67
C GLY A 184 -3.68 20.59 13.59
N ASP A 185 -4.43 21.46 12.92
CA ASP A 185 -4.28 22.91 12.89
C ASP A 185 -3.67 23.42 14.21
N PRO A 186 -2.42 23.91 14.22
CA PRO A 186 -1.90 24.58 15.41
C PRO A 186 -2.72 25.86 15.52
N GLY A 187 -3.77 25.78 16.34
CA GLY A 187 -4.76 26.82 16.52
C GLY A 187 -4.11 28.19 16.57
N ASP A 188 -4.61 29.06 15.71
CA ASP A 188 -4.36 30.49 15.64
C ASP A 188 -4.02 31.04 17.04
N PRO A 189 -2.79 31.55 17.29
CA PRO A 189 -2.49 32.20 18.55
C PRO A 189 -3.27 33.51 18.57
N GLY A 190 -4.49 33.44 19.10
CA GLY A 190 -5.42 34.54 19.20
C GLY A 190 -4.76 35.82 19.67
N ASP A 191 -5.00 36.87 18.88
CA ASP A 191 -4.67 38.27 19.13
C ASP A 191 -4.99 38.68 20.59
N PRO A 192 -4.02 39.20 21.39
CA PRO A 192 -4.31 39.72 22.72
C PRO A 192 -4.86 41.15 22.58
N GLY A 193 -6.09 41.26 22.09
CA GLY A 193 -6.84 42.50 21.99
C GLY A 193 -7.88 42.65 23.11
N ASP A 194 -7.62 43.61 23.99
CA ASP A 194 -8.61 44.40 24.74
C ASP A 194 -9.39 43.73 25.88
N ALA A 195 -8.77 43.75 27.06
CA ALA A 195 -9.48 43.72 28.34
C ALA A 195 -9.91 45.14 28.73
N GLU A 196 -11.13 45.54 28.36
CA GLU A 196 -11.85 46.62 29.05
C GLU A 196 -13.32 46.25 29.26
N GLY A 197 -13.73 46.28 30.53
CA GLY A 197 -15.01 45.77 30.99
C GLY A 197 -16.18 46.72 30.79
N ARG A 198 -17.36 46.12 30.58
CA ARG A 198 -18.62 46.65 31.12
C ARG A 198 -19.63 45.51 31.29
N ALA A 199 -20.13 45.35 32.51
CA ALA A 199 -21.29 44.51 32.84
C ALA A 199 -22.58 45.35 32.77
N PRO A 200 -23.76 44.81 33.11
CA PRO A 200 -24.67 44.08 32.22
C PRO A 200 -26.01 44.83 32.08
N ASP A 201 -26.77 44.58 31.01
CA ASP A 201 -28.20 44.89 30.99
C ASP A 201 -28.98 43.75 30.31
N ALA A 202 -30.04 43.31 31.00
CA ALA A 202 -31.10 42.42 30.55
C ALA A 202 -32.43 43.12 30.92
N PRO A 203 -33.64 42.61 30.61
CA PRO A 203 -34.12 41.70 29.55
C PRO A 203 -35.33 42.31 28.79
N ALA A 204 -35.96 41.58 27.83
CA ALA A 204 -37.44 41.54 27.66
C ALA A 204 -37.89 40.59 26.51
N ASP A 205 -38.84 39.70 26.84
CA ASP A 205 -40.09 39.33 26.13
C ASP A 205 -40.11 39.25 24.59
N GLY A 206 -40.50 38.17 23.90
CA GLY A 206 -41.73 37.35 23.99
C GLY A 206 -42.20 37.01 22.53
N PRO A 207 -43.09 36.02 22.28
CA PRO A 207 -43.16 35.19 21.05
C PRO A 207 -44.36 35.59 20.11
N PRO A 208 -44.97 34.76 19.20
CA PRO A 208 -44.67 33.48 18.50
C PRO A 208 -44.98 33.52 16.95
N VAL A 209 -45.21 32.33 16.33
CA VAL A 209 -45.91 31.92 15.06
C VAL A 209 -45.01 31.45 13.89
N SER A 210 -44.97 30.16 13.47
CA SER A 210 -45.97 29.31 12.76
C SER A 210 -46.36 29.87 11.37
N ALA A 211 -46.40 29.18 10.24
CA ALA A 211 -46.79 27.80 9.88
C ALA A 211 -46.24 27.52 8.43
N ASP A 212 -45.87 26.29 8.04
CA ASP A 212 -46.70 25.32 7.28
C ASP A 212 -46.80 25.71 5.78
N ALA A 213 -46.76 24.86 4.75
CA ALA A 213 -46.98 23.43 4.61
C ALA A 213 -46.49 22.99 3.20
N THR A 214 -46.11 21.71 3.06
CA THR A 214 -46.48 20.75 2.00
C THR A 214 -46.50 21.16 0.51
N ASP A 215 -45.92 20.33 -0.36
CA ASP A 215 -46.69 19.32 -1.11
C ASP A 215 -45.77 18.26 -1.74
N GLY A 216 -46.30 17.03 -1.78
CA GLY A 216 -45.63 15.80 -2.12
C GLY A 216 -45.77 15.34 -3.58
N PRO A 217 -45.64 14.02 -3.84
CA PRO A 217 -45.09 13.48 -5.09
C PRO A 217 -46.13 12.80 -6.00
N ARG A 218 -45.79 12.58 -7.29
CA ARG A 218 -46.43 11.60 -8.20
C ARG A 218 -45.45 11.13 -9.28
N VAL A 219 -44.92 9.90 -9.23
CA VAL A 219 -45.35 8.61 -9.85
C VAL A 219 -45.31 8.49 -11.39
N SER A 220 -44.40 7.59 -11.83
CA SER A 220 -44.59 6.40 -12.70
C SER A 220 -44.86 6.44 -14.22
N ALA A 221 -44.41 5.32 -14.83
CA ALA A 221 -44.66 4.74 -16.16
C ALA A 221 -43.63 5.14 -17.24
N ASP A 222 -43.08 4.27 -18.11
CA ASP A 222 -43.51 2.96 -18.63
C ASP A 222 -42.32 2.20 -19.25
N ALA A 223 -42.43 0.88 -19.34
CA ALA A 223 -41.58 0.02 -20.20
C ALA A 223 -42.27 -0.23 -21.56
N PRO A 224 -41.53 -0.67 -22.60
CA PRO A 224 -41.91 -1.97 -23.17
C PRO A 224 -40.79 -2.87 -23.73
N ASN A 225 -41.16 -4.15 -23.77
CA ASN A 225 -40.61 -5.38 -24.38
C ASN A 225 -39.71 -5.33 -25.64
N GLY A 226 -38.69 -6.19 -25.64
CA GLY A 226 -38.66 -7.43 -26.46
C GLY A 226 -37.77 -7.49 -27.71
N ARG A 227 -36.84 -8.47 -27.76
CA ARG A 227 -36.84 -9.63 -28.70
C ARG A 227 -35.53 -10.44 -28.65
N ALA A 228 -35.69 -11.73 -28.94
CA ALA A 228 -34.69 -12.78 -28.95
C ALA A 228 -34.00 -12.99 -30.32
N GLY A 229 -32.74 -13.45 -30.28
CA GLY A 229 -32.07 -14.34 -31.26
C GLY A 229 -31.69 -13.79 -32.65
N PRO A 230 -30.80 -14.47 -33.41
CA PRO A 230 -30.42 -15.89 -33.30
C PRO A 230 -28.90 -16.18 -33.24
N ARG A 231 -28.61 -17.48 -33.07
CA ARG A 231 -27.30 -18.17 -33.10
C ARG A 231 -26.68 -18.20 -34.51
N ALA A 232 -25.34 -18.24 -34.55
CA ALA A 232 -24.53 -19.09 -35.43
C ALA A 232 -23.24 -19.44 -34.67
#